data_AF-A0A523FNZ2-F1
#
_entry.id   AF-A0A523FNZ2-F1
#
_cell.length_a   1.000
_cell.length_b   1.000
_cell.length_c   1.000
_cell.angle_alpha   90.00
_cell.angle_beta   90.00
_cell.angle_gamma   90.00
#
_symmetry.space_group_name_H-M   'P 1'
#
loop_
_entity.id
_entity.type
_entity.pdbx_description
1 polymer ?
#
loop_
_entity_poly.entity_id
_entity_poly.type
_entity_poly.pdbx_seq_one_letter_code
_entity_poly.pdbx_strand_id
1 'polypeptide(L)'
;MPFPAPWLLAVSFALIATSSLAQLDDAQWVHPDADIDAVLGSAPSECMALPADTVKQMSVLTGRAAFRSSTLMGGHAARRGLSCNSCHRNGHGNPDFFITALSDQPGNVDVTNGVFSSHRDDGVFNPVPIPNLLDAGDKSDFGTMVQTDSLQAFITGILSEEFDARPPPEPVFDGLVAYVKALRSNACPDETRAVQNLETEWRDVEAFFDLLVWHNGQGDSATIAFMIGALRHQLERVSQRLEDKDVETGIVRLSLQLRQFNESPESAELARLRADMDRLGRHFK
;
A
#
# COMPACT_ATOMS: atom_id res chain seq x y z
N MET A 1 47.59 -8.02 -56.06
CA MET A 1 46.27 -8.35 -55.51
C MET A 1 46.13 -7.60 -54.18
N PRO A 2 45.26 -6.60 -54.03
CA PRO A 2 45.11 -5.85 -52.80
C PRO A 2 44.14 -6.57 -51.85
N PHE A 3 44.49 -6.65 -50.56
CA PHE A 3 43.62 -7.15 -49.50
C PHE A 3 42.48 -6.15 -49.21
N PRO A 4 41.24 -6.60 -48.97
CA PRO A 4 40.16 -5.69 -48.60
C PRO A 4 40.29 -5.27 -47.13
N ALA A 5 40.01 -3.99 -46.87
CA ALA A 5 39.98 -3.40 -45.54
C ALA A 5 38.83 -4.00 -44.68
N PRO A 6 39.01 -4.15 -43.35
CA PRO A 6 37.97 -4.63 -42.47
C PRO A 6 36.94 -3.51 -42.23
N TRP A 7 35.66 -3.86 -42.39
CA TRP A 7 34.54 -3.00 -42.08
C TRP A 7 34.37 -2.96 -40.56
N LEU A 8 34.62 -1.82 -39.95
CA LEU A 8 34.27 -1.56 -38.56
C LEU A 8 32.75 -1.41 -38.47
N LEU A 9 32.07 -2.46 -38.02
CA LEU A 9 30.68 -2.37 -37.56
C LEU A 9 30.65 -1.52 -36.28
N ALA A 10 30.21 -0.27 -36.41
CA ALA A 10 29.87 0.56 -35.25
C ALA A 10 28.59 -0.02 -34.61
N VAL A 11 28.76 -0.74 -33.50
CA VAL A 11 27.64 -1.14 -32.64
C VAL A 11 27.21 0.11 -31.86
N SER A 12 26.16 0.77 -32.33
CA SER A 12 25.48 1.82 -31.56
C SER A 12 24.73 1.16 -30.41
N PHE A 13 25.25 1.27 -29.19
CA PHE A 13 24.48 1.02 -27.98
C PHE A 13 23.44 2.13 -27.84
N ALA A 14 22.19 1.85 -28.22
CA ALA A 14 21.07 2.67 -27.80
C ALA A 14 20.95 2.56 -26.28
N LEU A 15 21.18 3.66 -25.56
CA LEU A 15 20.86 3.77 -24.15
C LEU A 15 19.34 3.69 -24.02
N ILE A 16 18.84 2.55 -23.57
CA ILE A 16 17.44 2.41 -23.18
C ILE A 16 17.28 3.18 -21.88
N ALA A 17 16.64 4.35 -21.94
CA ALA A 17 16.16 5.03 -20.75
C ALA A 17 15.11 4.13 -20.10
N THR A 18 15.45 3.53 -18.96
CA THR A 18 14.51 2.77 -18.14
C THR A 18 13.72 3.77 -17.31
N SER A 19 12.39 3.64 -17.28
CA SER A 19 11.55 4.49 -16.44
C SER A 19 11.96 4.30 -14.97
N SER A 20 12.11 5.41 -14.22
CA SER A 20 12.36 5.36 -12.77
C SER A 20 11.20 4.69 -12.03
N LEU A 21 9.99 4.69 -12.61
CA LEU A 21 8.82 4.01 -12.03
C LEU A 21 8.93 2.48 -12.09
N ALA A 22 9.72 1.93 -13.01
CA ALA A 22 9.98 0.49 -13.08
C ALA A 22 10.84 -0.03 -11.93
N GLN A 23 11.45 0.87 -11.14
CA GLN A 23 12.25 0.54 -9.96
C GLN A 23 11.43 0.58 -8.65
N LEU A 24 10.16 0.98 -8.72
CA LEU A 24 9.28 0.96 -7.55
C LEU A 24 8.90 -0.48 -7.21
N ASP A 25 8.76 -0.77 -5.92
CA ASP A 25 8.31 -2.09 -5.45
C ASP A 25 6.92 -2.43 -6.01
N ASP A 26 6.06 -1.43 -6.21
CA ASP A 26 4.73 -1.64 -6.80
C ASP A 26 4.80 -2.16 -8.25
N ALA A 27 5.91 -1.92 -8.97
CA ALA A 27 6.10 -2.40 -10.34
C ALA A 27 6.17 -3.93 -10.44
N GLN A 28 6.53 -4.61 -9.34
CA GLN A 28 6.55 -6.07 -9.29
C GLN A 28 5.14 -6.69 -9.42
N TRP A 29 4.10 -5.89 -9.19
CA TRP A 29 2.69 -6.28 -9.27
C TRP A 29 2.04 -5.91 -10.59
N VAL A 30 2.79 -5.38 -11.55
CA VAL A 30 2.26 -4.91 -12.83
C VAL A 30 2.63 -5.91 -13.92
N HIS A 31 1.71 -6.15 -14.86
CA HIS A 31 2.00 -7.03 -15.99
C HIS A 31 3.21 -6.52 -16.79
N PRO A 32 4.17 -7.39 -17.20
CA PRO A 32 5.41 -6.97 -17.86
C PRO A 32 5.23 -6.14 -19.15
N ASP A 33 4.12 -6.35 -19.86
CA ASP A 33 3.80 -5.64 -21.10
C ASP A 33 2.95 -4.37 -20.89
N ALA A 34 2.62 -4.01 -19.64
CA ALA A 34 1.83 -2.81 -19.35
C ALA A 34 2.68 -1.54 -19.44
N ASP A 35 2.01 -0.42 -19.73
CA ASP A 35 2.62 0.91 -19.65
C ASP A 35 2.80 1.32 -18.17
N ILE A 36 4.00 1.07 -17.63
CA ILE A 36 4.30 1.28 -16.22
C ILE A 36 4.11 2.74 -15.79
N ASP A 37 4.32 3.69 -16.69
CA ASP A 37 4.18 5.11 -16.39
C ASP A 37 2.70 5.48 -16.26
N ALA A 38 1.85 4.94 -17.13
CA ALA A 38 0.39 5.10 -17.00
C ALA A 38 -0.14 4.43 -15.73
N VAL A 39 0.33 3.22 -15.42
CA VAL A 39 -0.12 2.43 -14.26
C VAL A 39 0.32 3.05 -12.93
N LEU A 40 1.60 3.42 -12.79
CA LEU A 40 2.17 3.88 -11.51
C LEU A 40 2.26 5.41 -11.37
N GLY A 41 2.06 6.16 -12.46
CA GLY A 41 1.97 7.62 -12.46
C GLY A 41 0.59 8.18 -12.10
N SER A 42 -0.44 7.34 -12.06
CA SER A 42 -1.79 7.73 -11.65
C SER A 42 -2.54 6.61 -10.95
N ALA A 43 -3.49 6.94 -10.09
CA ALA A 43 -4.38 5.98 -9.42
C ALA A 43 -5.84 6.44 -9.53
N PRO A 44 -6.83 5.53 -9.46
CA PRO A 44 -8.22 5.93 -9.23
C PRO A 44 -8.33 6.83 -8.01
N SER A 45 -9.16 7.86 -8.08
CA SER A 45 -9.41 8.71 -6.90
C SER A 45 -10.10 7.92 -5.80
N GLU A 46 -9.73 8.18 -4.56
CA GLU A 46 -10.27 7.47 -3.40
C GLU A 46 -11.67 7.99 -3.06
N CYS A 47 -12.70 7.17 -3.29
CA CYS A 47 -14.09 7.54 -3.02
C CYS A 47 -14.47 7.29 -1.56
N MET A 48 -13.94 8.12 -0.65
CA MET A 48 -14.07 7.92 0.79
C MET A 48 -15.03 8.92 1.43
N ALA A 49 -16.12 8.42 2.01
CA ALA A 49 -17.09 9.18 2.80
C ALA A 49 -16.64 9.29 4.26
N LEU A 50 -15.91 10.37 4.60
CA LEU A 50 -15.49 10.60 5.97
C LEU A 50 -16.67 11.04 6.86
N PRO A 51 -16.87 10.41 8.04
CA PRO A 51 -17.87 10.85 8.99
C PRO A 51 -17.48 12.20 9.63
N ALA A 52 -18.49 12.99 10.02
CA ALA A 52 -18.27 14.28 10.69
C ALA A 52 -17.76 14.14 12.13
N ASP A 53 -18.05 13.00 12.78
CA ASP A 53 -17.55 12.70 14.12
C ASP A 53 -16.05 12.39 14.10
N THR A 54 -15.26 13.13 14.88
CA THR A 54 -13.80 13.02 14.87
C THR A 54 -13.31 11.63 15.25
N VAL A 55 -13.92 10.96 16.21
CA VAL A 55 -13.46 9.62 16.64
C VAL A 55 -13.69 8.60 15.51
N LYS A 56 -14.87 8.63 14.88
CA LYS A 56 -15.16 7.79 13.72
C LYS A 56 -14.28 8.14 12.53
N GLN A 57 -13.97 9.42 12.33
CA GLN A 57 -13.06 9.87 11.27
C GLN A 57 -11.67 9.29 11.48
N MET A 58 -11.13 9.35 12.70
CA MET A 58 -9.82 8.80 13.02
C MET A 58 -9.79 7.27 12.91
N SER A 59 -10.90 6.59 13.20
CA SER A 59 -11.03 5.15 12.94
C SER A 59 -10.94 4.85 11.44
N VAL A 60 -11.68 5.55 10.58
CA VAL A 60 -11.60 5.39 9.12
C VAL A 60 -10.18 5.65 8.61
N LEU A 61 -9.52 6.71 9.08
CA LEU A 61 -8.15 7.04 8.67
C LEU A 61 -7.12 6.02 9.18
N THR A 62 -7.31 5.47 10.39
CA THR A 62 -6.50 4.35 10.91
C THR A 62 -6.64 3.13 10.00
N GLY A 63 -7.86 2.84 9.55
CA GLY A 63 -8.12 1.79 8.58
C GLY A 63 -7.48 2.01 7.22
N ARG A 64 -7.54 3.23 6.71
CA ARG A 64 -6.86 3.62 5.47
C ARG A 64 -5.35 3.38 5.56
N ALA A 65 -4.73 3.72 6.70
CA ALA A 65 -3.33 3.45 6.95
C ALA A 65 -3.03 1.94 6.99
N ALA A 66 -3.88 1.15 7.65
CA ALA A 66 -3.75 -0.31 7.69
C ALA A 66 -3.89 -0.94 6.30
N PHE A 67 -4.89 -0.51 5.53
CA PHE A 67 -5.19 -1.00 4.19
C PHE A 67 -4.03 -0.81 3.20
N ARG A 68 -3.27 0.28 3.37
CA ARG A 68 -2.10 0.63 2.55
C ARG A 68 -0.79 0.07 3.08
N SER A 69 -0.79 -0.58 4.23
CA SER A 69 0.42 -1.09 4.86
C SER A 69 0.59 -2.59 4.65
N SER A 70 1.76 -2.99 4.20
CA SER A 70 2.16 -4.41 4.16
C SER A 70 2.35 -5.01 5.57
N THR A 71 2.43 -4.19 6.62
CA THR A 71 2.50 -4.66 8.03
C THR A 71 1.24 -5.39 8.47
N LEU A 72 0.12 -5.19 7.76
CA LEU A 72 -1.13 -5.90 8.00
C LEU A 72 -1.09 -7.35 7.48
N MET A 73 -0.21 -7.67 6.53
CA MET A 73 -0.10 -8.99 5.93
C MET A 73 0.80 -9.92 6.75
N GLY A 74 0.66 -11.22 6.51
CA GLY A 74 1.58 -12.23 7.02
C GLY A 74 2.48 -12.81 5.92
N GLY A 75 3.26 -13.81 6.33
CA GLY A 75 3.95 -14.72 5.42
C GLY A 75 4.73 -14.04 4.30
N HIS A 76 4.47 -14.51 3.08
CA HIS A 76 5.17 -14.08 1.88
C HIS A 76 4.71 -12.70 1.38
N ALA A 77 3.41 -12.41 1.52
CA ALA A 77 2.81 -11.15 1.09
C ALA A 77 3.48 -9.95 1.79
N ALA A 78 3.63 -10.00 3.12
CA ALA A 78 4.29 -8.96 3.88
C ALA A 78 5.74 -8.72 3.42
N ARG A 79 6.50 -9.80 3.19
CA ARG A 79 7.92 -9.71 2.80
C ARG A 79 8.15 -9.12 1.41
N ARG A 80 7.14 -9.18 0.53
CA ARG A 80 7.22 -8.55 -0.80
C ARG A 80 6.55 -7.18 -0.83
N GLY A 81 6.07 -6.65 0.29
CA GLY A 81 5.42 -5.34 0.34
C GLY A 81 3.99 -5.34 -0.20
N LEU A 82 3.33 -6.50 -0.29
CA LEU A 82 1.92 -6.56 -0.69
C LEU A 82 1.03 -5.96 0.40
N SER A 83 0.04 -5.18 0.01
CA SER A 83 -1.00 -4.61 0.89
C SER A 83 -2.38 -4.81 0.27
N CYS A 84 -3.47 -4.51 1.01
CA CYS A 84 -4.80 -4.50 0.41
C CYS A 84 -4.86 -3.54 -0.78
N ASN A 85 -4.15 -2.41 -0.69
CA ASN A 85 -4.09 -1.39 -1.75
C ASN A 85 -3.36 -1.85 -3.02
N SER A 86 -2.52 -2.88 -2.95
CA SER A 86 -1.86 -3.45 -4.12
C SER A 86 -2.87 -4.10 -5.07
N CYS A 87 -3.83 -4.85 -4.53
CA CYS A 87 -4.95 -5.43 -5.29
C CYS A 87 -6.11 -4.43 -5.45
N HIS A 88 -6.37 -3.63 -4.43
CA HIS A 88 -7.53 -2.74 -4.37
C HIS A 88 -7.13 -1.27 -4.32
N ARG A 89 -6.56 -0.74 -5.41
CA ARG A 89 -6.01 0.63 -5.48
C ARG A 89 -7.06 1.67 -5.10
N ASN A 90 -6.87 2.32 -3.95
CA ASN A 90 -7.82 3.27 -3.35
C ASN A 90 -9.25 2.70 -3.21
N GLY A 91 -9.36 1.38 -2.98
CA GLY A 91 -10.63 0.66 -2.88
C GLY A 91 -11.20 0.15 -4.21
N HIS A 92 -10.66 0.56 -5.35
CA HIS A 92 -11.05 0.05 -6.67
C HIS A 92 -10.34 -1.26 -6.97
N GLY A 93 -10.94 -2.14 -7.77
CA GLY A 93 -10.19 -3.28 -8.33
C GLY A 93 -9.00 -2.78 -9.15
N ASN A 94 -7.91 -3.55 -9.18
CA ASN A 94 -6.70 -3.19 -9.92
C ASN A 94 -6.59 -4.02 -11.21
N PRO A 95 -7.05 -3.52 -12.37
CA PRO A 95 -7.01 -4.26 -13.63
C PRO A 95 -5.59 -4.51 -14.15
N ASP A 96 -4.59 -3.79 -13.63
CA ASP A 96 -3.20 -3.92 -14.03
C ASP A 96 -2.41 -4.89 -13.12
N PHE A 97 -3.03 -5.36 -12.03
CA PHE A 97 -2.39 -6.27 -11.08
C PHE A 97 -2.08 -7.61 -11.75
N PHE A 98 -0.85 -8.08 -11.61
CA PHE A 98 -0.42 -9.34 -12.18
C PHE A 98 0.74 -9.93 -11.38
N ILE A 99 0.65 -11.23 -11.10
CA ILE A 99 1.78 -12.01 -10.59
C ILE A 99 1.96 -13.24 -11.48
N THR A 100 3.16 -13.38 -12.03
CA THR A 100 3.53 -14.56 -12.82
C THR A 100 3.26 -15.84 -12.03
N ALA A 101 2.57 -16.79 -12.66
CA ALA A 101 2.12 -18.07 -12.11
C ALA A 101 0.99 -18.00 -11.07
N LEU A 102 0.49 -16.82 -10.70
CA LEU A 102 -0.70 -16.64 -9.85
C LEU A 102 -1.83 -15.89 -10.56
N SER A 103 -1.55 -15.29 -11.72
CA SER A 103 -2.51 -14.58 -12.55
C SER A 103 -2.56 -15.24 -13.93
N ASP A 104 -3.76 -15.47 -14.45
CA ASP A 104 -4.01 -15.89 -15.84
C ASP A 104 -4.08 -14.69 -16.80
N GLN A 105 -4.50 -13.54 -16.29
CA GLN A 105 -4.56 -12.26 -16.98
C GLN A 105 -4.43 -11.10 -15.97
N PRO A 106 -4.10 -9.88 -16.41
CA PRO A 106 -4.12 -8.70 -15.56
C PRO A 106 -5.47 -8.50 -14.88
N GLY A 107 -5.47 -8.16 -13.59
CA GLY A 107 -6.66 -7.97 -12.77
C GLY A 107 -7.21 -9.25 -12.14
N ASN A 108 -6.61 -10.40 -12.41
CA ASN A 108 -6.94 -11.67 -11.76
C ASN A 108 -5.80 -12.13 -10.84
N VAL A 109 -6.12 -12.83 -9.76
CA VAL A 109 -5.13 -13.48 -8.88
C VAL A 109 -5.71 -14.69 -8.18
N ASP A 110 -4.89 -15.73 -8.05
CA ASP A 110 -5.14 -16.92 -7.26
C ASP A 110 -4.58 -16.72 -5.84
N VAL A 111 -5.47 -16.34 -4.92
CA VAL A 111 -5.15 -16.19 -3.48
C VAL A 111 -5.28 -17.52 -2.71
N THR A 112 -5.71 -18.58 -3.40
CA THR A 112 -5.75 -19.96 -2.90
C THR A 112 -4.46 -20.72 -3.22
N ASN A 113 -3.42 -20.03 -3.69
CA ASN A 113 -2.10 -20.61 -3.88
C ASN A 113 -1.29 -20.62 -2.56
N GLY A 114 -0.59 -21.73 -2.28
CA GLY A 114 0.24 -21.89 -1.08
C GLY A 114 1.39 -20.90 -0.90
N VAL A 115 1.68 -20.04 -1.88
CA VAL A 115 2.63 -18.93 -1.71
C VAL A 115 2.10 -17.85 -0.75
N PHE A 116 0.79 -17.63 -0.70
CA PHE A 116 0.21 -16.57 0.14
C PHE A 116 -0.11 -17.04 1.55
N SER A 117 -0.58 -18.28 1.68
CA SER A 117 -1.01 -18.83 2.96
C SER A 117 -0.81 -20.33 3.07
N SER A 118 -0.49 -20.77 4.27
CA SER A 118 -0.42 -22.19 4.65
C SER A 118 -1.78 -22.87 4.83
N HIS A 119 -2.88 -22.11 4.80
CA HIS A 119 -4.23 -22.57 5.14
C HIS A 119 -5.12 -22.88 3.92
N ARG A 120 -4.95 -22.14 2.82
CA ARG A 120 -5.90 -22.13 1.70
C ARG A 120 -5.37 -22.73 0.39
N ASP A 121 -4.20 -23.37 0.42
CA ASP A 121 -3.69 -24.10 -0.73
C ASP A 121 -4.64 -25.22 -1.15
N ASP A 122 -5.28 -25.06 -2.31
CA ASP A 122 -6.17 -26.07 -2.89
C ASP A 122 -5.49 -26.87 -4.02
N GLY A 123 -4.27 -26.50 -4.40
CA GLY A 123 -3.50 -27.13 -5.48
C GLY A 123 -4.05 -26.90 -6.89
N VAL A 124 -4.99 -25.97 -7.07
CA VAL A 124 -5.63 -25.65 -8.36
C VAL A 124 -5.29 -24.22 -8.76
N PHE A 125 -4.77 -24.05 -9.98
CA PHE A 125 -4.61 -22.71 -10.55
C PHE A 125 -5.98 -22.15 -10.98
N ASN A 126 -6.60 -21.36 -10.11
CA ASN A 126 -7.97 -20.83 -10.26
C ASN A 126 -8.05 -19.32 -9.98
N PRO A 127 -7.23 -18.49 -10.66
CA PRO A 127 -7.22 -17.05 -10.43
C PRO A 127 -8.60 -16.43 -10.67
N VAL A 128 -9.00 -15.51 -9.78
CA VAL A 128 -10.30 -14.83 -9.84
C VAL A 128 -10.12 -13.33 -10.04
N PRO A 129 -11.11 -12.63 -10.64
CA PRO A 129 -11.07 -11.19 -10.77
C PRO A 129 -11.01 -10.49 -9.41
N ILE A 130 -10.12 -9.51 -9.30
CA ILE A 130 -10.00 -8.68 -8.10
C ILE A 130 -11.22 -7.75 -8.01
N PRO A 131 -12.04 -7.88 -6.95
CA PRO A 131 -13.28 -7.12 -6.87
C PRO A 131 -13.03 -5.63 -6.57
N ASN A 132 -13.99 -4.81 -6.98
CA ASN A 132 -14.10 -3.45 -6.48
C ASN A 132 -14.74 -3.46 -5.07
N LEU A 133 -14.18 -2.68 -4.15
CA LEU A 133 -14.65 -2.58 -2.76
C LEU A 133 -15.60 -1.40 -2.52
N LEU A 134 -15.83 -0.53 -3.50
CA LEU A 134 -16.83 0.53 -3.39
C LEU A 134 -18.21 -0.07 -3.04
N ASP A 135 -18.86 0.53 -2.04
CA ASP A 135 -20.15 0.12 -1.49
C ASP A 135 -20.17 -1.32 -0.92
N ALA A 136 -19.01 -1.94 -0.69
CA ALA A 136 -18.93 -3.27 -0.07
C ALA A 136 -19.56 -3.29 1.33
N GLY A 137 -19.56 -2.16 2.04
CA GLY A 137 -20.23 -2.01 3.34
C GLY A 137 -21.74 -2.23 3.32
N ASP A 138 -22.40 -2.13 2.15
CA ASP A 138 -23.85 -2.31 2.01
C ASP A 138 -24.24 -3.75 1.62
N LYS A 139 -23.27 -4.65 1.41
CA LYS A 139 -23.52 -6.05 1.08
C LYS A 139 -23.97 -6.83 2.32
N SER A 140 -24.88 -7.78 2.12
CA SER A 140 -25.34 -8.71 3.16
C SER A 140 -24.46 -9.96 3.25
N ASP A 141 -23.88 -10.39 2.13
CA ASP A 141 -23.08 -11.61 2.02
C ASP A 141 -21.71 -11.30 1.39
N PHE A 142 -20.67 -12.01 1.86
CA PHE A 142 -19.28 -11.76 1.49
C PHE A 142 -18.54 -13.04 1.12
N GLY A 143 -17.69 -12.93 0.10
CA GLY A 143 -16.91 -14.03 -0.45
C GLY A 143 -17.64 -14.75 -1.59
N THR A 144 -16.90 -15.37 -2.49
CA THR A 144 -17.45 -16.21 -3.56
C THR A 144 -17.24 -17.70 -3.26
N MET A 145 -16.07 -18.05 -2.72
CA MET A 145 -15.70 -19.42 -2.36
C MET A 145 -16.10 -19.80 -0.93
N VAL A 146 -15.89 -18.89 0.03
CA VAL A 146 -16.33 -19.05 1.43
C VAL A 146 -17.26 -17.90 1.76
N GLN A 147 -18.55 -18.21 1.92
CA GLN A 147 -19.56 -17.21 2.31
C GLN A 147 -19.43 -16.87 3.79
N THR A 148 -19.55 -15.59 4.11
CA THR A 148 -19.61 -15.10 5.49
C THR A 148 -20.68 -14.03 5.66
N ASP A 149 -21.25 -13.99 6.85
CA ASP A 149 -22.45 -13.23 7.19
C ASP A 149 -22.13 -11.77 7.58
N SER A 150 -20.85 -11.38 7.56
CA SER A 150 -20.43 -10.02 7.88
C SER A 150 -19.09 -9.67 7.26
N LEU A 151 -18.92 -8.38 6.94
CA LEU A 151 -17.65 -7.83 6.45
C LEU A 151 -16.48 -8.08 7.42
N GLN A 152 -16.76 -8.06 8.73
CA GLN A 152 -15.76 -8.31 9.76
C GLN A 152 -15.25 -9.75 9.69
N ALA A 153 -16.14 -10.74 9.66
CA ALA A 153 -15.77 -12.14 9.50
C ALA A 153 -15.01 -12.38 8.18
N PHE A 154 -15.46 -11.72 7.10
CA PHE A 154 -14.79 -11.81 5.80
C PHE A 154 -13.35 -11.29 5.85
N ILE A 155 -13.13 -10.07 6.37
CA ILE A 155 -11.80 -9.47 6.49
C ILE A 155 -10.91 -10.31 7.44
N THR A 156 -11.45 -10.83 8.55
CA THR A 156 -10.71 -11.75 9.41
C THR A 156 -10.22 -12.96 8.62
N GLY A 157 -11.10 -13.59 7.83
CA GLY A 157 -10.75 -14.75 7.01
C GLY A 157 -9.73 -14.43 5.91
N ILE A 158 -9.79 -13.26 5.29
CA ILE A 158 -8.75 -12.81 4.35
C ILE A 158 -7.40 -12.71 5.08
N LEU A 159 -7.37 -11.99 6.19
CA LEU A 159 -6.12 -11.75 6.91
C LEU A 159 -5.49 -13.06 7.41
N SER A 160 -6.21 -13.88 8.17
CA SER A 160 -5.64 -15.09 8.77
C SER A 160 -5.48 -16.21 7.77
N GLU A 161 -6.46 -16.45 6.91
CA GLU A 161 -6.50 -17.66 6.08
C GLU A 161 -5.98 -17.45 4.65
N GLU A 162 -6.05 -16.25 4.07
CA GLU A 162 -5.49 -16.00 2.73
C GLU A 162 -4.05 -15.46 2.79
N PHE A 163 -3.67 -14.78 3.87
CA PHE A 163 -2.37 -14.10 3.96
C PHE A 163 -1.54 -14.42 5.21
N ASP A 164 -1.90 -15.46 5.99
CA ASP A 164 -1.20 -15.88 7.22
C ASP A 164 -0.95 -14.72 8.22
N ALA A 165 -1.80 -13.69 8.20
CA ALA A 165 -1.60 -12.53 9.05
C ALA A 165 -1.98 -12.84 10.49
N ARG A 166 -1.19 -12.31 11.43
CA ARG A 166 -1.60 -12.30 12.85
C ARG A 166 -2.73 -11.29 13.02
N PRO A 167 -3.68 -11.53 13.94
CA PRO A 167 -4.70 -10.54 14.27
C PRO A 167 -4.07 -9.18 14.62
N PRO A 168 -4.44 -8.09 13.93
CA PRO A 168 -3.95 -6.76 14.26
C PRO A 168 -4.59 -6.25 15.56
N PRO A 169 -4.07 -5.17 16.17
CA PRO A 169 -4.72 -4.52 17.30
C PRO A 169 -6.17 -4.14 16.99
N GLU A 170 -7.06 -4.23 17.98
CA GLU A 170 -8.51 -4.01 17.78
C GLU A 170 -8.83 -2.66 17.12
N PRO A 171 -8.25 -1.50 17.53
CA PRO A 171 -8.51 -0.23 16.83
C PRO A 171 -8.04 -0.20 15.37
N VAL A 172 -6.99 -0.97 15.03
CA VAL A 172 -6.51 -1.12 13.66
C VAL A 172 -7.50 -1.94 12.84
N PHE A 173 -7.96 -3.06 13.40
CA PHE A 173 -8.95 -3.92 12.74
C PHE A 173 -10.29 -3.21 12.53
N ASP A 174 -10.83 -2.59 13.57
CA ASP A 174 -12.07 -1.83 13.52
C ASP A 174 -11.95 -0.67 12.54
N GLY A 175 -10.80 0.02 12.54
CA GLY A 175 -10.48 1.03 11.56
C GLY A 175 -10.53 0.49 10.14
N LEU A 176 -9.90 -0.66 9.87
CA LEU A 176 -9.89 -1.30 8.55
C LEU A 176 -11.32 -1.60 8.06
N VAL A 177 -12.16 -2.17 8.92
CA VAL A 177 -13.58 -2.40 8.62
C VAL A 177 -14.30 -1.07 8.36
N ALA A 178 -14.05 -0.04 9.17
CA ALA A 178 -14.64 1.29 9.01
C ALA A 178 -14.22 1.95 7.69
N TYR A 179 -12.96 1.80 7.28
CA TYR A 179 -12.44 2.29 6.01
C TYR A 179 -13.15 1.62 4.83
N VAL A 180 -13.25 0.28 4.81
CA VAL A 180 -13.95 -0.43 3.73
C VAL A 180 -15.43 -0.03 3.67
N LYS A 181 -16.08 0.22 4.81
CA LYS A 181 -17.46 0.75 4.85
C LYS A 181 -17.56 2.20 4.36
N ALA A 182 -16.51 2.99 4.53
CA ALA A 182 -16.44 4.38 4.09
C ALA A 182 -16.16 4.52 2.59
N LEU A 183 -15.77 3.45 1.89
CA LEU A 183 -15.62 3.43 0.43
C LEU A 183 -16.99 3.44 -0.24
N ARG A 184 -17.39 4.60 -0.78
CA ARG A 184 -18.73 4.84 -1.33
C ARG A 184 -18.65 5.42 -2.73
N SER A 185 -19.34 4.82 -3.70
CA SER A 185 -19.35 5.33 -5.09
C SER A 185 -19.91 6.76 -5.21
N ASN A 186 -20.83 7.14 -4.31
CA ASN A 186 -21.39 8.49 -4.28
C ASN A 186 -20.50 9.54 -3.58
N ALA A 187 -19.33 9.14 -3.07
CA ALA A 187 -18.35 10.02 -2.44
C ALA A 187 -17.08 10.18 -3.30
N CYS A 188 -17.12 9.75 -4.57
CA CYS A 188 -16.01 9.94 -5.49
C CYS A 188 -15.80 11.44 -5.78
N PRO A 189 -14.55 11.92 -5.81
CA PRO A 189 -14.23 13.25 -6.34
C PRO A 189 -14.61 13.37 -7.83
N ASP A 190 -14.78 14.62 -8.31
CA ASP A 190 -15.05 14.89 -9.72
C ASP A 190 -13.93 14.37 -10.63
N GLU A 191 -12.68 14.53 -10.20
CA GLU A 191 -11.52 13.91 -10.84
C GLU A 191 -11.50 12.42 -10.52
N THR A 192 -11.68 11.58 -11.53
CA THR A 192 -11.77 10.11 -11.36
C THR A 192 -10.42 9.43 -11.19
N ARG A 193 -9.32 10.12 -11.53
CA ARG A 193 -7.94 9.66 -11.32
C ARG A 193 -7.10 10.79 -10.76
N ALA A 194 -6.25 10.46 -9.80
CA ALA A 194 -5.28 11.37 -9.21
C ALA A 194 -3.86 11.01 -9.65
N VAL A 195 -3.05 12.03 -9.95
CA VAL A 195 -1.61 11.88 -10.24
C VAL A 195 -0.91 11.35 -8.98
N GLN A 196 -0.03 10.36 -9.17
CA GLN A 196 0.83 9.84 -8.12
C GLN A 196 2.20 10.49 -8.21
N ASN A 197 2.52 11.32 -7.23
CA ASN A 197 3.76 12.07 -7.14
C ASN A 197 4.21 12.17 -5.67
N LEU A 198 5.40 12.76 -5.45
CA LEU A 198 5.98 12.91 -4.12
C LEU A 198 5.13 13.77 -3.18
N GLU A 199 4.42 14.79 -3.68
CA GLU A 199 3.53 15.61 -2.86
C GLU A 199 2.37 14.77 -2.30
N THR A 200 1.68 14.02 -3.16
CA THR A 200 0.56 13.15 -2.75
C THR A 200 1.03 12.07 -1.77
N GLU A 201 2.15 11.39 -2.05
CA GLU A 201 2.69 10.35 -1.17
C GLU A 201 3.17 10.93 0.17
N TRP A 202 3.69 12.17 0.19
CA TRP A 202 4.08 12.85 1.43
C TRP A 202 2.87 13.30 2.27
N ARG A 203 1.76 13.71 1.64
CA ARG A 203 0.52 13.99 2.38
C ARG A 203 0.01 12.78 3.15
N ASP A 204 0.24 11.57 2.63
CA ASP A 204 -0.06 10.34 3.36
C ASP A 204 0.89 10.11 4.54
N VAL A 205 2.18 10.47 4.43
CA VAL A 205 3.13 10.48 5.56
C VAL A 205 2.62 11.42 6.66
N GLU A 206 2.25 12.65 6.31
CA GLU A 206 1.72 13.64 7.27
C GLU A 206 0.45 13.09 7.97
N ALA A 207 -0.49 12.54 7.21
CA ALA A 207 -1.72 11.95 7.74
C ALA A 207 -1.45 10.74 8.67
N PHE A 208 -0.52 9.86 8.31
CA PHE A 208 -0.17 8.70 9.15
C PHE A 208 0.56 9.12 10.43
N PHE A 209 1.35 10.18 10.37
CA PHE A 209 1.95 10.76 11.56
C PHE A 209 0.90 11.36 12.50
N ASP A 210 -0.11 12.06 11.97
CA ASP A 210 -1.21 12.59 12.79
C ASP A 210 -2.01 11.45 13.47
N LEU A 211 -2.16 10.29 12.82
CA LEU A 211 -2.72 9.09 13.46
C LEU A 211 -1.83 8.54 14.56
N LEU A 212 -0.51 8.50 14.36
CA LEU A 212 0.44 8.12 15.40
C LEU A 212 0.31 9.03 16.63
N VAL A 213 0.21 10.35 16.43
CA VAL A 213 0.01 11.33 17.51
C VAL A 213 -1.32 11.08 18.23
N TRP A 214 -2.40 10.84 17.49
CA TRP A 214 -3.71 10.52 18.06
C TRP A 214 -3.63 9.27 18.95
N HIS A 215 -3.07 8.17 18.44
CA HIS A 215 -3.01 6.89 19.16
C HIS A 215 -2.06 6.96 20.36
N ASN A 216 -0.98 7.73 20.25
CA ASN A 216 -0.11 8.04 21.37
C ASN A 216 -0.86 8.76 22.50
N GLY A 217 -1.75 9.69 22.19
CA GLY A 217 -2.58 10.38 23.18
C GLY A 217 -3.54 9.46 23.95
N GLN A 218 -3.79 8.25 23.44
CA GLN A 218 -4.76 7.29 24.00
C GLN A 218 -4.09 6.15 24.75
N GLY A 219 -2.75 6.04 24.65
CA GLY A 219 -1.96 5.07 25.39
C GLY A 219 -2.05 3.63 24.88
N ASP A 220 -2.57 3.40 23.67
CA ASP A 220 -2.59 2.06 23.06
C ASP A 220 -1.25 1.75 22.39
N SER A 221 -0.35 1.12 23.14
CA SER A 221 0.97 0.74 22.66
C SER A 221 0.95 -0.20 21.44
N ALA A 222 -0.06 -1.08 21.34
CA ALA A 222 -0.14 -2.03 20.25
C ALA A 222 -0.51 -1.33 18.93
N THR A 223 -1.48 -0.42 18.99
CA THR A 223 -1.86 0.40 17.83
C THR A 223 -0.77 1.40 17.46
N ILE A 224 -0.08 2.00 18.43
CA ILE A 224 1.10 2.87 18.20
C ILE A 224 2.18 2.11 17.42
N ALA A 225 2.52 0.88 17.84
CA ALA A 225 3.52 0.07 17.17
C ALA A 225 3.12 -0.25 15.71
N PHE A 226 1.84 -0.54 15.49
CA PHE A 226 1.33 -0.76 14.13
C PHE A 226 1.39 0.52 13.28
N MET A 227 0.99 1.67 13.81
CA MET A 227 1.05 2.96 13.11
C MET A 227 2.48 3.36 12.76
N ILE A 228 3.46 3.06 13.62
CA ILE A 228 4.88 3.23 13.31
C ILE A 228 5.30 2.36 12.13
N GLY A 229 4.86 1.08 12.09
CA GLY A 229 5.09 0.20 10.95
C GLY A 229 4.50 0.76 9.65
N ALA A 230 3.24 1.21 9.70
CA ALA A 230 2.54 1.80 8.55
C ALA A 230 3.21 3.09 8.05
N LEU A 231 3.61 3.99 8.95
CA LEU A 231 4.33 5.21 8.60
C LEU A 231 5.71 4.93 7.99
N ARG A 232 6.45 3.95 8.53
CA ARG A 232 7.75 3.56 7.98
C ARG A 232 7.62 2.95 6.58
N HIS A 233 6.58 2.16 6.34
CA HIS A 233 6.25 1.66 5.00
C HIS A 233 5.94 2.80 4.03
N GLN A 234 5.18 3.82 4.45
CA GLN A 234 4.87 4.97 3.61
C GLN A 234 6.12 5.82 3.30
N LEU A 235 7.02 5.99 4.27
CA LEU A 235 8.32 6.64 4.08
C LEU A 235 9.20 5.89 3.07
N GLU A 236 9.19 4.56 3.10
CA GLU A 236 9.88 3.73 2.12
C GLU A 236 9.33 3.96 0.70
N ARG A 237 8.01 3.98 0.53
CA ARG A 237 7.37 4.29 -0.77
C ARG A 237 7.80 5.66 -1.31
N VAL A 238 7.83 6.69 -0.46
CA VAL A 238 8.33 8.02 -0.85
C VAL A 238 9.79 7.93 -1.31
N SER A 239 10.63 7.21 -0.56
CA SER A 239 12.06 7.10 -0.85
C SER A 239 12.35 6.47 -2.22
N GLN A 240 11.52 5.52 -2.67
CA GLN A 240 11.69 4.85 -3.96
C GLN A 240 11.46 5.80 -5.15
N ARG A 241 10.74 6.90 -4.95
CA ARG A 241 10.47 7.92 -5.97
C ARG A 241 11.47 9.09 -5.92
N LEU A 242 12.43 9.09 -4.99
CA LEU A 242 13.37 10.19 -4.83
C LEU A 242 14.63 10.04 -5.68
N GLU A 243 15.00 11.15 -6.30
CA GLU A 243 16.31 11.31 -6.94
C GLU A 243 17.33 11.99 -6.01
N ASP A 244 16.85 12.80 -5.05
CA ASP A 244 17.69 13.56 -4.11
C ASP A 244 18.14 12.69 -2.92
N LYS A 245 19.46 12.40 -2.89
CA LYS A 245 20.09 11.55 -1.87
C LYS A 245 20.15 12.17 -0.47
N ASP A 246 20.14 13.49 -0.36
CA ASP A 246 20.15 14.15 0.95
C ASP A 246 18.76 14.03 1.59
N VAL A 247 17.70 14.20 0.80
CA VAL A 247 16.32 14.00 1.24
C VAL A 247 16.06 12.53 1.58
N GLU A 248 16.52 11.60 0.74
CA GLU A 248 16.43 10.16 1.00
C GLU A 248 17.11 9.78 2.34
N THR A 249 18.32 10.29 2.59
CA THR A 249 19.02 10.09 3.87
C THR A 249 18.22 10.63 5.06
N GLY A 250 17.55 11.76 4.88
CA GLY A 250 16.64 12.33 5.87
C GLY A 250 15.44 11.43 6.18
N ILE A 251 14.82 10.84 5.15
CA ILE A 251 13.72 9.87 5.30
C ILE A 251 14.19 8.62 6.05
N VAL A 252 15.35 8.07 5.70
CA VAL A 252 15.92 6.91 6.40
C VAL A 252 16.16 7.22 7.88
N ARG A 253 16.69 8.41 8.19
CA ARG A 253 16.86 8.86 9.57
C ARG A 253 15.52 8.94 10.32
N LEU A 254 14.50 9.53 9.70
CA LEU A 254 13.16 9.61 10.29
C LEU A 254 12.58 8.21 10.58
N SER A 255 12.73 7.27 9.64
CA SER A 255 12.32 5.87 9.82
C SER A 255 13.02 5.19 11.00
N LEU A 256 14.31 5.48 11.22
CA LEU A 256 15.07 4.97 12.37
C LEU A 256 14.62 5.62 13.69
N GLN A 257 14.37 6.93 13.70
CA GLN A 257 13.86 7.62 14.89
C GLN A 257 12.47 7.10 15.29
N LEU A 258 11.61 6.79 14.32
CA LEU A 258 10.31 6.17 14.58
C LEU A 258 10.44 4.78 15.22
N ARG A 259 11.41 3.99 14.77
CA ARG A 259 11.71 2.70 15.41
C ARG A 259 12.18 2.89 16.85
N GLN A 260 13.06 3.86 17.10
CA GLN A 260 13.54 4.15 18.45
C GLN A 260 12.40 4.61 19.37
N PHE A 261 11.52 5.49 18.89
CA PHE A 261 10.35 5.93 19.62
C PHE A 261 9.43 4.76 20.02
N ASN A 262 9.30 3.74 19.17
CA ASN A 262 8.53 2.54 19.51
C ASN A 262 9.12 1.75 20.69
N GLU A 263 10.44 1.80 20.86
CA GLU A 263 11.15 1.09 21.92
C GLU A 263 11.13 1.86 23.25
N SER A 264 10.98 3.19 23.21
CA SER A 264 10.99 4.06 24.40
C SER A 264 10.20 5.36 24.16
N PRO A 265 8.85 5.32 24.24
CA PRO A 265 8.03 6.46 23.85
C PRO A 265 8.10 7.60 24.88
N GLU A 266 8.74 8.71 24.51
CA GLU A 266 8.73 9.96 25.28
C GLU A 266 8.05 11.10 24.52
N SER A 267 7.26 11.93 25.20
CA SER A 267 6.55 13.07 24.56
C SER A 267 7.51 14.06 23.89
N ALA A 268 8.72 14.23 24.43
CA ALA A 268 9.75 15.08 23.84
C ALA A 268 10.28 14.53 22.51
N GLU A 269 10.27 13.20 22.33
CA GLU A 269 10.68 12.55 21.08
C GLU A 269 9.63 12.74 19.99
N LEU A 270 8.34 12.64 20.32
CA LEU A 270 7.26 12.88 19.35
C LEU A 270 7.30 14.29 18.75
N ALA A 271 7.61 15.30 19.58
CA ALA A 271 7.80 16.68 19.11
C ALA A 271 9.03 16.82 18.18
N ARG A 272 10.12 16.08 18.44
CA ARG A 272 11.30 16.05 17.56
C ARG A 272 10.99 15.38 16.23
N LEU A 273 10.31 14.23 16.27
CA LEU A 273 9.85 13.53 15.08
C LEU A 273 8.97 14.44 14.20
N ARG A 274 8.04 15.18 14.81
CA ARG A 274 7.20 16.14 14.08
C ARG A 274 8.04 17.22 13.40
N ALA A 275 9.00 17.81 14.12
CA ALA A 275 9.87 18.84 13.56
C ALA A 275 10.75 18.32 12.41
N ASP A 276 11.24 17.08 12.50
CA ASP A 276 12.01 16.43 11.44
C ASP A 276 11.13 16.11 10.22
N MET A 277 9.92 15.62 10.42
CA MET A 277 8.92 15.45 9.37
C MET A 277 8.59 16.79 8.69
N ASP A 278 8.25 17.83 9.45
CA ASP A 278 7.93 19.15 8.90
C ASP A 278 9.11 19.77 8.12
N ARG A 279 10.36 19.41 8.50
CA ARG A 279 11.58 19.81 7.79
C ARG A 279 11.67 19.13 6.43
N LEU A 280 11.49 17.81 6.39
CA LEU A 280 11.50 17.03 5.16
C LEU A 280 10.33 17.40 4.24
N GLY A 281 9.15 17.67 4.82
CA GLY A 281 7.94 18.03 4.07
C GLY A 281 8.05 19.27 3.21
N ARG A 282 9.01 20.17 3.49
CA ARG A 282 9.27 21.35 2.66
C ARG A 282 9.91 21.02 1.30
N HIS A 283 10.42 19.81 1.11
CA HIS A 283 10.97 19.37 -0.17
C HIS A 283 9.90 18.85 -1.14
N PHE A 284 8.65 18.67 -0.67
CA PHE A 284 7.55 18.08 -1.44
C PHE A 284 6.37 19.03 -1.65
N LYS A 285 6.55 20.33 -1.34
CA LYS A 285 5.55 21.40 -1.46
C LYS A 285 5.97 22.44 -2.48
#